data_AF-A0A932NLW3-F1
#
_entry.id   AF-A0A932NLW3-F1
#
_cell.length_a   1.000
_cell.length_b   1.000
_cell.length_c   1.000
_cell.angle_alpha   90.00
_cell.angle_beta   90.00
_cell.angle_gamma   90.00
#
_symmetry.space_group_name_H-M   'P 1'
#
loop_
_entity.id
_entity.type
_entity.pdbx_description
1 polymer ?
#
loop_
_entity_poly.entity_id
_entity_poly.type
_entity_poly.pdbx_seq_one_letter_code
_entity_poly.pdbx_strand_id
1 'polypeptide(L)'
;MPVSWVDIKVDGQTMEGYLTQPASSGRYPAVVVIQEIWGVNSHIQTVTDRLPSQGYVGLAPGLFHREGRMTLGLYEEMDTALARLGGCADAHIIADVTGGPAIGPKRRRMPGPRPLPGLTSI
;
A
#
# COMPACT_ATOMS: atom_id res chain seq x y z
N MET A 1 -5.95 15.31 -4.47
CA MET A 1 -4.51 15.02 -4.24
C MET A 1 -4.13 13.79 -5.06
N PRO A 2 -2.95 13.73 -5.69
CA PRO A 2 -2.58 12.58 -6.52
C PRO A 2 -2.29 11.36 -5.65
N VAL A 3 -3.16 10.36 -5.76
CA VAL A 3 -2.99 9.00 -5.22
C VAL A 3 -2.27 8.14 -6.25
N SER A 4 -1.36 7.27 -5.81
CA SER A 4 -0.71 6.28 -6.65
C SER A 4 -0.28 5.05 -5.88
N TRP A 5 -0.31 3.88 -6.53
CA TRP A 5 0.36 2.68 -6.04
C TRP A 5 1.80 2.66 -6.55
N VAL A 6 2.73 2.32 -5.66
CA VAL A 6 4.16 2.20 -5.95
C VAL A 6 4.66 0.79 -5.66
N ASP A 7 5.63 0.34 -6.44
CA ASP A 7 6.33 -0.93 -6.20
C ASP A 7 7.62 -0.64 -5.43
N ILE A 8 7.80 -1.33 -4.31
CA ILE A 8 8.94 -1.21 -3.40
C ILE A 8 9.68 -2.55 -3.42
N LYS A 9 11.00 -2.52 -3.58
CA LYS A 9 11.82 -3.74 -3.57
C LYS A 9 12.35 -3.98 -2.16
N VAL A 10 11.96 -5.09 -1.54
CA VAL A 10 12.42 -5.51 -0.21
C VAL A 10 12.82 -6.98 -0.30
N ASP A 11 14.03 -7.31 0.13
CA ASP A 11 14.56 -8.69 0.14
C ASP A 11 14.39 -9.46 -1.19
N GLY A 12 14.51 -8.76 -2.32
CA GLY A 12 14.32 -9.35 -3.65
C GLY A 12 12.85 -9.57 -4.07
N GLN A 13 11.89 -9.26 -3.18
CA GLN A 13 10.46 -9.31 -3.46
C GLN A 13 9.89 -7.92 -3.78
N THR A 14 8.67 -7.88 -4.32
CA THR A 14 7.97 -6.63 -4.66
C THR A 14 6.84 -6.41 -3.68
N MET A 15 6.99 -5.38 -2.86
CA MET A 15 5.95 -4.90 -1.95
C MET A 15 5.21 -3.73 -2.60
N GLU A 16 3.89 -3.78 -2.64
CA GLU A 16 3.08 -2.66 -3.09
C GLU A 16 2.87 -1.65 -1.96
N GLY A 17 2.91 -0.36 -2.27
CA GLY A 17 2.67 0.73 -1.33
C GLY A 17 1.63 1.70 -1.86
N TYR A 18 0.72 2.13 -0.99
CA TYR A 18 -0.23 3.22 -1.28
C TYR A 18 0.42 4.56 -0.94
N LEU A 19 0.67 5.39 -1.96
CA LEU A 19 1.37 6.67 -1.86
C LEU A 19 0.42 7.84 -2.07
N THR A 20 0.44 8.78 -1.12
CA THR A 20 -0.27 10.05 -1.16
C THR A 20 0.74 11.18 -0.99
N GLN A 21 0.58 12.28 -1.74
CA GLN A 21 1.52 13.41 -1.66
C GLN A 21 0.82 14.74 -1.89
N PRO A 22 1.36 15.86 -1.36
CA PRO A 22 0.87 17.20 -1.66
C PRO A 22 0.85 17.47 -3.18
N ALA A 23 -0.11 18.27 -3.64
CA ALA A 23 -0.27 18.55 -5.08
C ALA A 23 0.89 19.39 -5.66
N SER A 24 1.47 20.27 -4.84
CA SER A 24 2.62 21.09 -5.21
C SER A 24 3.92 20.29 -5.18
N SER A 25 4.78 20.47 -6.18
CA SER A 25 6.13 19.91 -6.17
C SER A 25 6.95 20.50 -5.03
N GLY A 26 7.70 19.66 -4.32
CA GLY A 26 8.52 20.08 -3.19
C GLY A 26 9.10 18.88 -2.44
N ARG A 27 9.98 19.16 -1.48
CA ARG A 27 10.45 18.17 -0.51
C ARG A 27 9.58 18.27 0.72
N TYR A 28 8.93 17.18 1.08
CA TYR A 28 8.05 17.09 2.25
C TYR A 28 8.55 15.97 3.18
N PRO A 29 8.34 16.10 4.50
CA PRO A 29 8.51 14.98 5.41
C PRO A 29 7.57 13.83 5.04
N ALA A 30 8.05 12.60 5.23
CA ALA A 30 7.28 11.39 4.95
C ALA A 30 6.79 10.74 6.24
N VAL A 31 5.58 10.18 6.18
CA VAL A 31 4.97 9.39 7.25
C VAL A 31 4.60 8.03 6.69
N VAL A 32 5.07 6.97 7.35
CA VAL A 32 4.71 5.60 7.04
C VAL A 32 3.50 5.19 7.87
N VAL A 33 2.44 4.74 7.22
CA VAL A 33 1.19 4.29 7.86
C VAL A 33 1.18 2.77 7.89
N ILE A 34 1.26 2.19 9.08
CA ILE A 34 1.25 0.74 9.26
C ILE A 34 -0.19 0.22 9.23
N GLN A 35 -0.41 -0.79 8.38
CA GLN A 35 -1.71 -1.43 8.20
C GLN A 35 -2.18 -2.21 9.44
N GLU A 36 -3.49 -2.41 9.52
CA GLU A 36 -4.10 -3.39 10.42
C GLU A 36 -4.04 -4.82 9.84
N ILE A 37 -4.67 -5.78 10.52
CA ILE A 37 -4.68 -7.21 10.13
C ILE A 37 -5.35 -7.49 8.77
N TRP A 38 -6.02 -6.50 8.19
CA TRP A 38 -6.72 -6.59 6.91
C TRP A 38 -5.94 -6.03 5.71
N GLY A 39 -4.66 -5.69 5.89
CA GLY A 39 -3.88 -5.10 4.81
C GLY A 39 -4.15 -3.60 4.60
N VAL A 40 -3.67 -3.09 3.47
CA VAL A 40 -3.89 -1.70 3.03
C VAL A 40 -5.30 -1.56 2.42
N ASN A 41 -6.30 -1.72 3.28
CA ASN A 41 -7.72 -1.60 2.94
C ASN A 41 -8.17 -0.13 2.77
N SER A 42 -9.46 0.10 2.52
CA SER A 42 -10.03 1.45 2.36
C SER A 42 -9.87 2.33 3.60
N HIS A 43 -9.87 1.75 4.81
CA HIS A 43 -9.64 2.49 6.05
C HIS A 43 -8.21 3.02 6.10
N ILE A 44 -7.21 2.17 5.87
CA ILE A 44 -5.79 2.56 5.83
C ILE A 44 -5.51 3.60 4.73
N GLN A 45 -6.12 3.43 3.56
CA GLN A 45 -6.03 4.43 2.48
C GLN A 45 -6.60 5.79 2.93
N THR A 46 -7.77 5.80 3.57
CA THR A 46 -8.40 7.01 4.10
C THR A 46 -7.54 7.71 5.17
N VAL A 47 -6.86 6.94 6.03
CA VAL A 47 -5.90 7.51 7.00
C VAL A 47 -4.72 8.15 6.28
N THR A 48 -4.16 7.46 5.29
CA THR A 48 -3.01 7.92 4.51
C THR A 48 -3.34 9.17 3.67
N ASP A 49 -4.57 9.30 3.18
CA ASP A 49 -5.05 10.45 2.40
C ASP A 49 -5.13 11.76 3.18
N ARG A 50 -5.12 11.72 4.52
CA ARG A 50 -5.15 12.92 5.36
C ARG A 50 -3.80 13.64 5.37
N LEU A 51 -2.70 12.92 5.18
CA LEU A 51 -1.33 13.41 5.35
C LEU A 51 -0.94 14.54 4.38
N PRO A 52 -1.28 14.50 3.08
CA PRO A 52 -0.99 15.60 2.15
C PRO A 52 -1.57 16.96 2.57
N SER A 53 -2.75 16.96 3.19
CA SER A 53 -3.39 18.19 3.67
C SER A 53 -2.63 18.86 4.83
N GLN A 54 -1.79 18.09 5.51
CA GLN A 54 -0.97 18.52 6.64
C GLN A 54 0.49 18.77 6.24
N GLY A 55 0.81 18.71 4.94
CA GLY A 55 2.17 18.94 4.43
C GLY A 55 3.10 17.72 4.48
N TYR A 56 2.54 16.51 4.58
CA TYR A 56 3.31 15.26 4.60
C TYR A 56 3.07 14.42 3.35
N VAL A 57 4.08 13.65 2.96
CA VAL A 57 3.91 12.50 2.05
C VAL A 57 3.48 11.30 2.89
N GLY A 58 2.40 10.62 2.51
CA GLY A 58 1.93 9.41 3.17
C GLY A 58 2.26 8.17 2.37
N LEU A 59 2.79 7.13 3.03
CA LEU A 59 3.05 5.83 2.43
C LEU A 59 2.49 4.71 3.32
N ALA A 60 1.57 3.90 2.80
CA ALA A 60 1.14 2.67 3.46
C ALA A 60 1.71 1.44 2.72
N PRO A 61 2.75 0.78 3.27
CA PRO A 61 3.33 -0.43 2.68
C PRO A 61 2.44 -1.65 2.93
N GLY A 62 2.28 -2.50 1.92
CA GLY A 62 1.59 -3.78 2.01
C GLY A 62 2.44 -4.85 2.68
N LEU A 63 2.44 -4.90 4.01
CA LEU A 63 3.31 -5.78 4.80
C LEU A 63 3.07 -7.28 4.56
N PHE A 64 1.89 -7.64 4.06
CA PHE A 64 1.56 -9.02 3.67
C PHE A 64 2.02 -9.40 2.24
N HIS A 65 2.94 -8.64 1.64
CA HIS A 65 3.38 -8.88 0.26
C HIS A 65 4.01 -10.26 0.06
N ARG A 66 4.55 -10.87 1.12
CA ARG A 66 5.15 -12.20 1.10
C ARG A 66 4.09 -13.32 0.99
N GLU A 67 2.89 -13.10 1.53
CA GLU A 67 1.77 -14.04 1.49
C GLU A 67 0.71 -13.68 0.42
N GLY A 68 0.86 -12.52 -0.21
CA GLY A 68 -0.03 -11.99 -1.24
C GLY A 68 -0.98 -10.89 -0.75
N ARG A 69 -1.53 -10.12 -1.70
CA ARG A 69 -2.41 -8.99 -1.39
C ARG A 69 -3.62 -9.42 -0.55
N MET A 70 -3.78 -8.83 0.62
CA MET A 70 -5.06 -8.86 1.33
C MET A 70 -5.99 -7.86 0.66
N THR A 71 -7.08 -8.35 0.08
CA THR A 71 -7.94 -7.52 -0.80
C THR A 71 -9.28 -7.21 -0.15
N LEU A 72 -9.70 -7.98 0.85
CA LEU A 72 -11.04 -7.91 1.44
C LEU A 72 -10.94 -8.07 2.97
N GLY A 73 -11.25 -7.01 3.71
CA GLY A 73 -11.32 -7.03 5.18
C GLY A 73 -12.63 -7.63 5.68
N LEU A 74 -13.02 -8.80 5.16
CA LEU A 74 -14.25 -9.47 5.58
C LEU A 74 -13.96 -10.34 6.80
N TYR A 75 -14.86 -10.32 7.78
CA TYR A 75 -14.77 -11.12 9.00
C TYR A 75 -14.59 -12.63 8.73
N GLU A 76 -15.04 -13.10 7.58
CA GLU A 76 -14.92 -14.50 7.13
C GLU A 76 -13.45 -14.94 6.89
N GLU A 77 -12.51 -14.00 6.79
CA GLU A 77 -11.08 -14.29 6.57
C GLU A 77 -10.23 -14.13 7.86
N MET A 78 -10.84 -14.16 9.05
CA MET A 78 -10.13 -13.96 10.33
C MET A 78 -8.93 -14.91 10.52
N ASP A 79 -9.11 -16.20 10.22
CA ASP A 79 -8.02 -17.18 10.34
C ASP A 79 -6.86 -16.87 9.38
N THR A 80 -7.18 -16.44 8.15
CA THR A 80 -6.19 -15.98 7.17
C THR A 80 -5.46 -14.72 7.65
N ALA A 81 -6.19 -13.76 8.22
CA ALA A 81 -5.63 -12.51 8.74
C ALA A 81 -4.69 -12.78 9.92
N LEU A 82 -5.08 -13.65 10.86
CA LEU A 82 -4.25 -14.06 11.98
C LEU A 82 -3.01 -14.85 11.54
N ALA A 83 -3.16 -15.76 10.57
CA ALA A 83 -2.03 -16.52 10.03
C ALA A 83 -1.00 -15.59 9.38
N ARG A 84 -1.43 -14.57 8.62
CA ARG A 84 -0.54 -13.59 8.02
C ARG A 84 0.11 -12.67 9.05
N LEU A 85 -0.63 -12.23 10.06
CA LEU A 85 -0.05 -11.50 11.18
C LEU A 85 1.05 -12.33 11.87
N GLY A 86 0.83 -13.64 12.06
CA GLY A 86 1.83 -14.55 12.59
C GLY A 86 3.09 -14.71 11.72
N GLY A 87 2.99 -14.46 10.40
CA GLY A 87 4.11 -14.46 9.46
C GLY A 87 4.95 -13.17 9.48
N CYS A 88 4.42 -12.09 10.04
CA CYS A 88 5.10 -10.80 10.18
C CYS A 88 6.12 -10.82 11.34
N ALA A 89 7.25 -11.49 11.14
CA ALA A 89 8.37 -11.41 12.07
C ALA A 89 8.96 -9.98 12.12
N ASP A 90 9.38 -9.52 13.30
CA ASP A 90 9.92 -8.17 13.52
C ASP A 90 11.00 -7.77 12.52
N ALA A 91 11.92 -8.68 12.21
CA ALA A 91 13.00 -8.44 11.27
C ALA A 91 12.48 -8.11 9.85
N HIS A 92 11.41 -8.79 9.41
CA HIS A 92 10.79 -8.53 8.11
C HIS A 92 10.05 -7.19 8.11
N ILE A 93 9.35 -6.85 9.19
CA ILE A 93 8.65 -5.56 9.31
C ILE A 93 9.64 -4.40 9.30
N ILE A 94 10.75 -4.53 10.03
CA ILE A 94 11.81 -3.51 10.02
C ILE A 94 12.38 -3.38 8.61
N ALA A 95 12.65 -4.48 7.90
CA ALA A 95 13.12 -4.46 6.52
C ALA A 95 12.10 -3.80 5.57
N ASP A 96 10.80 -4.06 5.73
CA ASP A 96 9.74 -3.48 4.90
C ASP A 96 9.62 -1.96 5.10
N VAL A 97 9.71 -1.49 6.34
CA VAL A 97 9.63 -0.05 6.67
C VAL A 97 10.91 0.69 6.27
N THR A 98 12.08 0.07 6.46
CA THR A 98 13.38 0.71 6.19
C THR A 98 13.84 0.58 4.73
N GLY A 99 13.44 -0.48 4.04
CA GLY A 99 13.67 -0.71 2.61
C GLY A 99 12.79 0.13 1.68
N GLY A 100 11.95 1.01 2.23
CA GLY A 100 11.14 1.96 1.49
C GLY A 100 11.97 2.74 0.46
N PRO A 101 11.43 3.02 -0.73
CA PRO A 101 12.20 3.68 -1.77
C PRO A 101 12.59 5.08 -1.30
N ALA A 102 13.74 5.57 -1.74
CA ALA A 102 13.99 7.01 -1.73
C ALA A 102 12.78 7.68 -2.39
N ILE A 103 11.99 8.42 -1.60
CA ILE A 103 10.73 9.03 -2.03
C ILE A 103 11.07 10.12 -3.04
N GLY A 104 11.08 9.71 -4.31
CA GLY A 104 11.28 10.53 -5.50
C GLY A 104 10.35 10.01 -6.59
N PRO A 105 9.93 10.86 -7.55
CA PRO A 105 8.82 10.53 -8.43
C PRO A 105 9.22 9.44 -9.44
N LYS A 106 8.83 8.19 -9.17
CA LYS A 106 8.76 7.12 -10.16
C LYS A 106 7.29 6.84 -10.45
N ARG A 107 6.72 7.58 -11.41
CA ARG A 107 5.33 7.38 -11.85
C ARG A 107 5.25 6.07 -12.64
N ARG A 108 4.48 5.11 -12.13
CA ARG A 108 3.95 4.00 -12.93
C ARG A 108 2.47 4.29 -13.18
N ARG A 109 2.05 4.36 -14.45
CA ARG A 109 0.62 4.37 -14.81
C ARG A 109 0.08 2.97 -14.56
N MET A 110 -0.91 2.83 -13.68
CA MET A 110 -1.66 1.58 -13.55
C MET A 110 -2.52 1.36 -14.80
N PRO A 111 -2.64 0.11 -15.30
CA PRO A 111 -3.64 -0.21 -16.30
C PRO A 111 -5.04 -0.04 -15.69
N GLY A 112 -5.99 0.45 -16.50
CA GLY A 112 -7.38 0.67 -16.07
C GLY A 112 -8.07 -0.61 -15.57
N PRO A 113 -9.27 -0.49 -14.98
CA PRO A 113 -10.02 -1.66 -14.51
C PRO A 113 -10.16 -2.69 -15.63
N ARG A 114 -9.79 -3.95 -15.34
CA ARG A 114 -9.97 -5.05 -16.31
C ARG A 114 -11.47 -5.16 -16.63
N PRO A 115 -11.86 -5.19 -17.91
CA PRO A 115 -13.26 -5.36 -18.27
C PRO A 115 -13.74 -6.72 -17.76
N LEU A 116 -14.95 -6.74 -17.19
CA LEU A 116 -15.62 -7.97 -16.78
C LEU A 116 -15.86 -8.84 -18.03
N PRO A 117 -15.55 -10.15 -17.98
CA PRO A 117 -15.84 -11.03 -19.11
C PRO A 117 -17.35 -11.17 -19.26
N GLY A 118 -17.92 -10.73 -20.39
CA GLY A 118 -19.26 -11.16 -20.79
C GLY A 118 -20.29 -10.12 -21.23
N LEU A 119 -19.94 -8.87 -21.54
CA LEU A 119 -20.85 -8.02 -22.34
C LEU A 119 -20.34 -7.88 -23.77
N THR A 120 -20.76 -8.83 -24.62
CA THR A 120 -20.85 -8.60 -26.05
C THR A 120 -22.00 -7.61 -26.26
N SER A 121 -21.66 -6.39 -26.69
CA SER A 121 -22.65 -5.47 -27.27
C SER A 121 -23.26 -6.12 -28.50
N ILE A 122 -24.58 -6.25 -28.50
CA ILE A 122 -25.42 -6.21 -29.70
C ILE A 122 -26.14 -4.86 -29.65
#